data_AF-A0A958EZ38-F1
#
_entry.id   AF-A0A958EZ38-F1
#
_cell.length_a   1.000
_cell.length_b   1.000
_cell.length_c   1.000
_cell.angle_alpha   90.00
_cell.angle_beta   90.00
_cell.angle_gamma   90.00
#
_symmetry.space_group_name_H-M   'P 1'
#
loop_
_entity.id
_entity.type
_entity.pdbx_description
1 polymer ?
#
loop_
_entity_poly.entity_id
_entity_poly.type
_entity_poly.pdbx_seq_one_letter_code
_entity_poly.pdbx_strand_id
1 'polypeptide(L)'
;MSKFRKTRWQMIIAVCWITFFAIQSAAGKDDAQTADKPDVPENRLYIDPQSRDFAANPELLDRILKDPHGYFRFINVLFSEEVCRRFSTKLPNSPSLNLHGDAHIEQYAITDLGRGLTDFDDASSGPGYLDLLRFGVSLNLTCQLNNYPDSAKIAFNEFLRGYRDALK
;
A
#
# COMPACT_ATOMS: atom_id res chain seq x y z
N MET A 1 14.23 5.20 -48.18
CA MET A 1 14.20 6.16 -47.06
C MET A 1 13.78 5.43 -45.79
N SER A 2 14.46 5.73 -44.69
CA SER A 2 14.23 5.33 -43.29
C SER A 2 14.37 3.85 -42.89
N LYS A 3 15.48 3.57 -42.20
CA LYS A 3 15.82 2.35 -41.47
C LYS A 3 15.27 2.45 -40.04
N PHE A 4 14.56 1.42 -39.55
CA PHE A 4 14.34 1.24 -38.11
C PHE A 4 15.40 0.28 -37.56
N ARG A 5 16.22 0.78 -36.62
CA ARG A 5 17.21 0.02 -35.84
C ARG A 5 17.23 0.57 -34.41
N LYS A 6 17.57 -0.32 -33.46
CA LYS A 6 17.90 -0.13 -32.02
C LYS A 6 16.67 -0.26 -31.11
N THR A 7 16.44 -1.34 -30.36
CA THR A 7 17.32 -2.16 -29.48
C THR A 7 17.94 -1.36 -28.33
N ARG A 8 17.62 -1.81 -27.09
CA ARG A 8 18.31 -1.62 -25.79
C ARG A 8 17.47 -0.92 -24.72
N TRP A 9 16.81 -1.72 -23.88
CA TRP A 9 16.69 -1.48 -22.43
C TRP A 9 16.81 -2.84 -21.74
N GLN A 10 18.04 -3.33 -21.63
CA GLN A 10 18.38 -4.41 -20.69
C GLN A 10 19.18 -3.80 -19.56
N MET A 11 18.78 -4.23 -18.37
CA MET A 11 19.13 -3.80 -17.04
C MET A 11 20.63 -3.60 -16.81
N ILE A 12 20.93 -2.50 -16.14
CA ILE A 12 22.14 -2.27 -15.38
C ILE A 12 22.01 -3.08 -14.08
N ILE A 13 22.80 -4.15 -13.94
CA ILE A 13 23.19 -4.68 -12.63
C ILE A 13 24.69 -4.95 -12.69
N ALA A 14 25.45 -4.05 -12.08
CA ALA A 14 26.83 -4.27 -11.70
C ALA A 14 26.83 -5.09 -10.40
N VAL A 15 27.51 -6.24 -10.38
CA VAL A 15 27.90 -6.89 -9.11
C VAL A 15 29.39 -7.21 -9.16
N CYS A 16 30.01 -6.78 -8.08
CA CYS A 16 31.42 -6.71 -7.79
C CYS A 16 32.08 -8.10 -7.70
N TRP A 17 33.33 -8.15 -8.14
CA TRP A 17 34.26 -9.26 -7.93
C TRP A 17 34.70 -9.34 -6.46
N ILE A 18 34.58 -10.51 -5.82
CA ILE A 18 35.47 -10.92 -4.73
C ILE A 18 35.78 -12.41 -4.91
N THR A 19 37.02 -12.69 -5.29
CA THR A 19 37.68 -14.01 -5.18
C THR A 19 38.23 -14.16 -3.77
N PHE A 20 37.91 -15.25 -3.06
CA PHE A 20 38.75 -15.74 -1.96
C PHE A 20 38.73 -17.28 -1.88
N PHE A 21 39.92 -17.83 -2.11
CA PHE A 21 40.53 -19.11 -1.72
C PHE A 21 39.69 -20.32 -1.30
N ALA A 22 39.99 -21.45 -1.96
CA ALA A 22 39.72 -22.82 -1.53
C ALA A 22 40.76 -23.33 -0.53
N ILE A 23 40.36 -24.07 0.52
CA ILE A 23 41.14 -25.14 1.21
C ILE A 23 40.19 -26.18 1.85
N GLN A 24 40.49 -27.45 1.54
CA GLN A 24 40.19 -28.78 2.12
C GLN A 24 38.84 -29.21 2.75
N SER A 25 38.51 -30.45 2.35
CA SER A 25 37.44 -31.36 2.76
C SER A 25 37.70 -32.05 4.11
N ALA A 26 36.63 -32.34 4.86
CA ALA A 26 36.54 -33.50 5.77
C ALA A 26 35.08 -33.97 5.88
N ALA A 27 34.88 -35.27 5.68
CA ALA A 27 33.61 -35.96 5.68
C ALA A 27 32.90 -35.92 7.04
N GLY A 28 31.60 -35.64 7.03
CA GLY A 28 30.70 -35.71 8.19
C GLY A 28 29.29 -36.02 7.71
N LYS A 29 28.75 -37.12 8.24
CA LYS A 29 27.50 -37.83 7.93
C LYS A 29 26.27 -36.98 7.65
N ASP A 30 25.44 -37.54 6.77
CA ASP A 30 24.06 -37.19 6.49
C ASP A 30 23.23 -36.96 7.76
N ASP A 31 22.87 -35.70 8.00
CA ASP A 31 21.58 -35.34 8.58
C ASP A 31 20.98 -34.31 7.62
N ALA A 32 20.03 -34.75 6.81
CA ALA A 32 19.21 -33.86 6.00
C ALA A 32 18.33 -33.02 6.94
N GLN A 33 18.91 -31.96 7.51
CA GLN A 33 18.17 -30.82 7.99
C GLN A 33 17.39 -30.30 6.79
N THR A 34 16.06 -30.48 6.84
CA THR A 34 15.13 -29.69 6.04
C THR A 34 15.54 -28.24 6.22
N ALA A 35 16.13 -27.66 5.17
CA ALA A 35 16.51 -26.27 5.13
C ALA A 35 15.26 -25.47 5.51
N ASP A 36 15.31 -24.86 6.69
CA ASP A 36 14.29 -23.95 7.18
C ASP A 36 14.12 -22.89 6.08
N LYS A 37 12.96 -22.88 5.42
CA LYS A 37 12.67 -21.83 4.45
C LYS A 37 12.80 -20.53 5.23
N PRO A 38 13.56 -19.52 4.76
CA PRO A 38 13.59 -18.25 5.44
C PRO A 38 12.14 -17.79 5.61
N ASP A 39 11.76 -17.51 6.86
CA ASP A 39 10.46 -16.98 7.24
C ASP A 39 10.32 -15.61 6.57
N VAL A 40 9.86 -15.62 5.31
CA VAL A 40 9.53 -14.41 4.58
C VAL A 40 8.35 -13.82 5.33
N PRO A 41 8.47 -12.62 5.92
CA PRO A 41 7.37 -12.04 6.68
C PRO A 41 6.14 -12.01 5.79
N GLU A 42 5.10 -12.74 6.18
CA GLU A 42 3.86 -12.82 5.43
C GLU A 42 3.30 -11.39 5.28
N ASN A 43 3.19 -10.92 4.03
CA ASN A 43 2.59 -9.62 3.77
C ASN A 43 1.07 -9.72 3.99
N ARG A 44 0.62 -9.40 5.20
CA ARG A 44 -0.79 -9.48 5.61
C ARG A 44 -1.74 -8.55 4.82
N LEU A 45 -1.19 -7.59 4.07
CA LEU A 45 -1.95 -6.72 3.19
C LEU A 45 -2.07 -7.27 1.76
N TYR A 46 -1.32 -8.33 1.43
CA TYR A 46 -1.40 -8.98 0.14
C TYR A 46 -2.44 -10.10 0.16
N ILE A 47 -3.53 -9.90 -0.58
CA ILE A 47 -4.55 -10.90 -0.90
C ILE A 47 -4.61 -10.94 -2.41
N ASP A 48 -4.41 -12.12 -3.00
CA ASP A 48 -4.63 -12.29 -4.43
C ASP A 48 -6.12 -12.05 -4.75
N PRO A 49 -6.50 -11.00 -5.52
CA PRO A 49 -7.90 -10.79 -5.88
C PRO A 49 -8.47 -12.01 -6.61
N GLN A 50 -7.66 -12.70 -7.43
CA GLN A 50 -8.11 -13.87 -8.19
C GLN A 50 -8.45 -15.09 -7.32
N SER A 51 -8.10 -15.07 -6.03
CA SER A 51 -8.52 -16.08 -5.06
C SER A 51 -10.00 -15.99 -4.66
N ARG A 52 -10.71 -14.92 -5.06
CA ARG A 52 -12.13 -14.70 -4.80
C ARG A 52 -13.00 -15.07 -6.01
N ASP A 53 -14.24 -15.46 -5.75
CA ASP A 53 -15.23 -15.71 -6.81
C ASP A 53 -15.85 -14.40 -7.31
N PHE A 54 -15.55 -14.05 -8.55
CA PHE A 54 -16.12 -12.90 -9.27
C PHE A 54 -17.03 -13.32 -10.43
N ALA A 55 -17.47 -14.58 -10.51
CA ALA A 55 -18.28 -15.08 -11.63
C ALA A 55 -19.57 -14.26 -11.84
N ALA A 56 -20.16 -13.74 -10.76
CA ALA A 56 -21.35 -12.90 -10.81
C ALA A 56 -21.07 -11.44 -11.25
N ASN A 57 -19.82 -10.98 -11.19
CA ASN A 57 -19.42 -9.62 -11.57
C ASN A 57 -17.95 -9.57 -12.00
N PRO A 58 -17.62 -10.04 -13.23
CA PRO A 58 -16.23 -10.08 -13.71
C PRO A 58 -15.62 -8.68 -13.85
N GLU A 59 -16.43 -7.66 -14.16
CA GLU A 59 -15.95 -6.27 -14.27
C GLU A 59 -15.42 -5.72 -12.94
N LEU A 60 -15.87 -6.25 -11.79
CA LEU A 60 -15.34 -5.86 -10.49
C LEU A 60 -13.88 -6.30 -10.34
N LEU A 61 -13.50 -7.49 -10.81
CA LEU A 61 -12.11 -7.93 -10.80
C LEU A 61 -11.24 -7.00 -11.67
N ASP A 62 -11.72 -6.66 -12.86
CA ASP A 62 -11.02 -5.72 -13.74
C ASP A 62 -10.82 -4.35 -13.08
N ARG A 63 -11.83 -3.85 -12.35
CA ARG A 63 -11.72 -2.59 -11.59
C ARG A 63 -10.72 -2.68 -10.44
N ILE A 64 -10.68 -3.79 -9.71
CA ILE A 64 -9.72 -4.01 -8.62
C ILE A 64 -8.29 -4.03 -9.17
N LEU A 65 -8.08 -4.68 -10.31
CA LEU A 65 -6.77 -4.85 -10.93
C LEU A 65 -6.31 -3.66 -11.78
N LYS A 66 -7.21 -2.69 -12.05
CA LYS A 66 -6.94 -1.55 -12.93
C LYS A 66 -5.76 -0.69 -12.45
N ASP A 67 -5.71 -0.43 -11.15
CA ASP A 67 -4.68 0.42 -10.55
C ASP A 67 -4.53 0.12 -9.03
N PRO A 68 -3.44 0.59 -8.39
CA PRO A 68 -3.23 0.42 -6.96
C PRO A 68 -4.34 0.97 -6.06
N HIS A 69 -5.14 1.94 -6.49
CA HIS A 69 -6.29 2.43 -5.72
C HIS A 69 -7.43 1.42 -5.73
N GLY A 70 -7.71 0.81 -6.87
CA GLY A 70 -8.65 -0.32 -6.98
C GLY A 70 -8.32 -1.43 -5.98
N TYR A 71 -7.05 -1.82 -5.91
CA TYR A 71 -6.57 -2.80 -4.94
C TYR A 71 -6.66 -2.28 -3.49
N PHE A 72 -6.29 -1.03 -3.23
CA PHE A 72 -6.35 -0.43 -1.89
C PHE A 72 -7.77 -0.44 -1.32
N ARG A 73 -8.77 -0.16 -2.15
CA ARG A 73 -10.18 -0.26 -1.78
C ARG A 73 -10.59 -1.71 -1.48
N PHE A 74 -10.15 -2.66 -2.32
CA PHE A 74 -10.43 -4.09 -2.12
C PHE A 74 -9.96 -4.62 -0.76
N ILE A 75 -8.83 -4.13 -0.24
CA ILE A 75 -8.28 -4.57 1.05
C ILE A 75 -8.72 -3.72 2.25
N ASN A 76 -9.83 -2.96 2.17
CA ASN A 76 -10.23 -1.98 3.19
C ASN A 76 -10.13 -2.53 4.63
N VAL A 77 -10.78 -3.66 4.90
CA VAL A 77 -10.83 -4.26 6.24
C VAL A 77 -9.45 -4.68 6.73
N LEU A 78 -8.67 -5.38 5.89
CA LEU A 78 -7.32 -5.84 6.25
C LEU A 78 -6.35 -4.68 6.48
N PHE A 79 -6.50 -3.61 5.70
CA PHE A 79 -5.74 -2.38 5.95
C PHE A 79 -6.03 -1.83 7.34
N SER A 80 -7.30 -1.69 7.71
CA SER A 80 -7.72 -1.19 9.02
C SER A 80 -7.21 -2.08 10.17
N GLU A 81 -7.32 -3.40 10.03
CA GLU A 81 -6.80 -4.36 11.01
C GLU A 81 -5.28 -4.23 11.20
N GLU A 82 -4.53 -4.14 10.11
CA GLU A 82 -3.08 -4.03 10.15
C GLU A 82 -2.62 -2.67 10.72
N VAL A 83 -3.34 -1.59 10.43
CA VAL A 83 -3.09 -0.27 11.03
C VAL A 83 -3.36 -0.33 12.54
N CYS A 84 -4.50 -0.88 12.97
CA CYS A 84 -4.80 -1.07 14.40
C CYS A 84 -3.72 -1.91 15.10
N ARG A 85 -3.26 -3.01 14.48
CA ARG A 85 -2.19 -3.84 15.03
C ARG A 85 -0.89 -3.06 15.20
N ARG A 86 -0.51 -2.23 14.22
CA ARG A 86 0.75 -1.46 14.24
C ARG A 86 0.73 -0.28 15.20
N PHE A 87 -0.43 0.34 15.40
CA PHE A 87 -0.53 1.64 16.08
C PHE A 87 -1.28 1.61 17.41
N SER A 88 -2.06 0.57 17.74
CA SER A 88 -2.77 0.46 19.02
C SER A 88 -1.87 0.64 20.24
N THR A 89 -0.68 0.04 20.23
CA THR A 89 0.29 0.17 21.34
C THR A 89 1.04 1.51 21.34
N LYS A 90 1.18 2.15 20.17
CA LYS A 90 1.88 3.45 20.01
C LYS A 90 0.98 4.63 20.32
N LEU A 91 -0.33 4.48 20.10
CA LEU A 91 -1.36 5.48 20.30
C LEU A 91 -2.49 4.91 21.19
N PRO A 92 -2.19 4.41 22.40
CA PRO A 92 -3.17 3.68 23.23
C PRO A 92 -4.32 4.57 23.70
N ASN A 93 -4.11 5.89 23.73
CA ASN A 93 -5.11 6.87 24.17
C ASN A 93 -5.73 7.62 22.99
N SER A 94 -5.69 7.06 21.77
CA SER A 94 -6.35 7.68 20.63
C SER A 94 -7.86 7.73 20.87
N PRO A 95 -8.51 8.90 20.73
CA PRO A 95 -9.94 8.99 20.92
C PRO A 95 -10.66 8.17 19.86
N SER A 96 -11.72 7.49 20.28
CA SER A 96 -12.69 6.89 19.36
C SER A 96 -13.54 8.01 18.76
N LEU A 97 -13.60 8.07 17.44
CA LEU A 97 -14.37 9.04 16.65
C LEU A 97 -15.35 8.29 15.74
N ASN A 98 -16.30 9.03 15.17
CA ASN A 98 -17.04 8.55 14.01
C ASN A 98 -16.13 8.68 12.79
N LEU A 99 -15.81 7.54 12.20
CA LEU A 99 -14.96 7.39 11.04
C LEU A 99 -15.82 7.30 9.78
N HIS A 100 -15.27 7.74 8.66
CA HIS A 100 -15.80 7.50 7.34
C HIS A 100 -15.69 6.02 6.95
N GLY A 101 -14.63 5.32 7.36
CA GLY A 101 -14.45 3.88 7.14
C GLY A 101 -13.94 3.46 5.76
N ASP A 102 -14.12 4.30 4.73
CA ASP A 102 -13.46 4.18 3.42
C ASP A 102 -12.86 5.54 2.97
N ALA A 103 -12.22 6.26 3.90
CA ALA A 103 -11.57 7.54 3.63
C ALA A 103 -10.42 7.47 2.59
N HIS A 104 -10.64 8.02 1.39
CA HIS A 104 -9.62 8.16 0.34
C HIS A 104 -9.93 9.37 -0.56
N ILE A 105 -8.97 9.79 -1.40
CA ILE A 105 -9.07 11.05 -2.16
C ILE A 105 -10.28 11.10 -3.10
N GLU A 106 -10.71 9.96 -3.64
CA GLU A 106 -11.88 9.88 -4.51
C GLU A 106 -13.20 10.12 -3.77
N GLN A 107 -13.20 10.07 -2.43
CA GLN A 107 -14.34 10.47 -1.59
C GLN A 107 -14.30 11.95 -1.20
N TYR A 108 -13.30 12.71 -1.65
CA TYR A 108 -13.22 14.15 -1.40
C TYR A 108 -13.80 14.93 -2.58
N ALA A 109 -15.00 15.47 -2.38
CA ALA A 109 -15.68 16.28 -3.38
C ALA A 109 -15.34 17.76 -3.22
N ILE A 110 -15.09 18.43 -4.34
CA ILE A 110 -14.91 19.88 -4.44
C ILE A 110 -15.94 20.40 -5.45
N THR A 111 -16.64 21.46 -5.06
CA THR A 111 -17.66 22.14 -5.86
C THR A 111 -17.46 23.65 -5.75
N ASP A 112 -18.18 24.42 -6.58
CA ASP A 112 -18.18 25.88 -6.50
C ASP A 112 -18.74 26.42 -5.17
N LEU A 113 -19.52 25.60 -4.45
CA LEU A 113 -20.14 25.96 -3.17
C LEU A 113 -19.28 25.57 -1.96
N GLY A 114 -18.33 24.65 -2.13
CA GLY A 114 -17.56 24.12 -1.02
C GLY A 114 -16.97 22.75 -1.28
N ARG A 115 -16.53 22.11 -0.20
CA ARG A 115 -15.81 20.84 -0.22
C ARG A 115 -16.21 19.96 0.95
N GLY A 116 -16.20 18.65 0.76
CA GLY A 116 -16.63 17.70 1.76
C GLY A 116 -16.31 16.25 1.39
N LEU A 117 -16.67 15.35 2.30
CA LEU A 117 -16.58 13.92 2.07
C LEU A 117 -17.91 13.37 1.54
N THR A 118 -17.83 12.33 0.73
CA THR A 118 -18.98 11.59 0.19
C THR A 118 -18.92 10.13 0.64
N ASP A 119 -19.99 9.35 0.40
CA ASP A 119 -19.95 7.88 0.53
C ASP A 119 -19.64 7.35 1.96
N PHE A 120 -20.55 7.61 2.88
CA PHE A 120 -20.43 7.19 4.29
C PHE A 120 -21.01 5.80 4.59
N ASP A 121 -21.21 4.95 3.58
CA ASP A 121 -21.87 3.65 3.76
C ASP A 121 -21.03 2.67 4.61
N ASP A 122 -19.70 2.88 4.66
CA ASP A 122 -18.76 2.15 5.52
C ASP A 122 -18.46 2.86 6.86
N ALA A 123 -19.23 3.89 7.21
CA ALA A 123 -18.99 4.66 8.43
C ALA A 123 -19.04 3.78 9.69
N SER A 124 -18.10 4.01 10.60
CA SER A 124 -17.92 3.20 11.80
C SER A 124 -17.41 4.05 12.97
N SER A 125 -17.21 3.43 14.13
CA SER A 125 -16.53 4.07 15.25
C SER A 125 -15.18 3.42 15.48
N GLY A 126 -14.15 4.23 15.70
CA GLY A 126 -12.81 3.73 15.93
C GLY A 126 -11.77 4.82 16.14
N PRO A 127 -10.49 4.47 16.27
CA PRO A 127 -9.44 5.44 16.49
C PRO A 127 -9.28 6.38 15.29
N GLY A 128 -9.30 7.69 15.55
CA GLY A 128 -9.27 8.72 14.51
C GLY A 128 -8.07 8.67 13.55
N TYR A 129 -6.97 8.00 13.92
CA TYR A 129 -5.83 7.84 13.03
C TYR A 129 -6.10 6.95 11.81
N LEU A 130 -7.17 6.12 11.82
CA LEU A 130 -7.48 5.21 10.72
C LEU A 130 -7.77 5.99 9.43
N ASP A 131 -8.73 6.91 9.46
CA ASP A 131 -9.08 7.73 8.29
C ASP A 131 -7.90 8.62 7.84
N LEU A 132 -7.13 9.16 8.79
CA LEU A 132 -5.95 9.98 8.49
C LEU A 132 -4.88 9.18 7.74
N LEU A 133 -4.59 7.95 8.19
CA LEU A 133 -3.63 7.07 7.53
C LEU A 133 -4.15 6.57 6.19
N ARG A 134 -5.46 6.31 6.08
CA ARG A 134 -6.10 5.90 4.82
C ARG A 134 -5.99 6.99 3.76
N PHE A 135 -6.27 8.25 4.12
CA PHE A 135 -6.00 9.41 3.26
C PHE A 135 -4.52 9.54 2.89
N GLY A 136 -3.61 9.35 3.85
CA GLY A 136 -2.17 9.42 3.58
C GLY A 136 -1.70 8.38 2.57
N VAL A 137 -2.19 7.14 2.67
CA VAL A 137 -1.90 6.08 1.70
C VAL A 137 -2.51 6.40 0.34
N SER A 138 -3.77 6.83 0.31
CA SER A 138 -4.46 7.24 -0.92
C SER A 138 -3.72 8.38 -1.65
N LEU A 139 -3.27 9.41 -0.93
CA LEU A 139 -2.43 10.48 -1.50
C LEU A 139 -1.11 9.94 -2.05
N ASN A 140 -0.44 9.06 -1.32
CA ASN A 140 0.81 8.45 -1.78
C ASN A 140 0.61 7.63 -3.05
N LEU A 141 -0.41 6.78 -3.11
CA LEU A 141 -0.73 5.97 -4.30
C LEU A 141 -1.07 6.87 -5.49
N THR A 142 -1.83 7.95 -5.27
CA THR A 142 -2.15 8.93 -6.31
C THR A 142 -0.90 9.60 -6.87
N CYS A 143 -0.02 10.08 -5.98
CA CYS A 143 1.25 10.70 -6.38
C CYS A 143 2.12 9.72 -7.18
N GLN A 144 2.19 8.45 -6.78
CA GLN A 144 2.90 7.43 -7.54
C GLN A 144 2.30 7.21 -8.93
N LEU A 145 0.97 7.08 -9.03
CA LEU A 145 0.27 6.87 -10.30
C LEU A 145 0.43 8.03 -11.29
N ASN A 146 0.58 9.25 -10.76
CA ASN A 146 0.77 10.46 -11.57
C ASN A 146 2.26 10.80 -11.80
N ASN A 147 3.19 9.91 -11.46
CA ASN A 147 4.65 10.11 -11.58
C ASN A 147 5.19 11.31 -10.77
N TYR A 148 4.60 11.59 -9.61
CA TYR A 148 5.03 12.62 -8.65
C TYR A 148 5.38 12.04 -7.26
N PRO A 149 6.22 11.00 -7.16
CA PRO A 149 6.48 10.32 -5.88
C PRO A 149 7.04 11.26 -4.81
N ASP A 150 7.87 12.23 -5.20
CA ASP A 150 8.44 13.21 -4.26
C ASP A 150 7.40 14.17 -3.67
N SER A 151 6.24 14.31 -4.33
CA SER A 151 5.13 15.14 -3.86
C SER A 151 4.28 14.46 -2.80
N ALA A 152 4.35 13.13 -2.62
CA ALA A 152 3.50 12.40 -1.68
C ALA A 152 3.62 12.93 -0.24
N LYS A 153 4.86 13.15 0.22
CA LYS A 153 5.12 13.71 1.55
C LYS A 153 4.61 15.14 1.68
N ILE A 154 4.75 15.95 0.63
CA ILE A 154 4.28 17.34 0.60
C ILE A 154 2.76 17.37 0.69
N ALA A 155 2.07 16.59 -0.16
CA ALA A 155 0.62 16.49 -0.17
C ALA A 155 0.06 16.03 1.18
N PHE A 156 0.68 15.01 1.79
CA PHE A 156 0.25 14.53 3.10
C PHE A 156 0.49 15.55 4.22
N ASN A 157 1.60 16.29 4.17
CA ASN A 157 1.87 17.37 5.12
C ASN A 157 0.84 18.50 5.01
N GLU A 158 0.48 18.90 3.79
CA GLU A 158 -0.56 19.91 3.55
C GLU A 158 -1.95 19.42 4.00
N PHE A 159 -2.26 18.15 3.75
CA PHE A 159 -3.47 17.52 4.29
C PHE A 159 -3.53 17.60 5.82
N LEU A 160 -2.45 17.19 6.52
CA LEU A 160 -2.40 17.26 7.97
C LEU A 160 -2.42 18.69 8.50
N ARG A 161 -1.84 19.65 7.77
CA ARG A 161 -1.93 21.08 8.11
C ARG A 161 -3.38 21.54 8.06
N GLY A 162 -4.08 21.29 6.96
CA GLY A 162 -5.50 21.61 6.80
C GLY A 162 -6.38 20.94 7.87
N TYR A 163 -6.14 19.67 8.17
CA TYR A 163 -6.85 18.95 9.22
C TYR A 163 -6.68 19.61 10.59
N ARG A 164 -5.45 20.01 10.96
CA ARG A 164 -5.19 20.71 12.24
C ARG A 164 -5.82 22.09 12.29
N ASP A 165 -5.81 22.82 11.18
CA ASP A 165 -6.43 24.14 11.11
C ASP A 165 -7.95 24.06 11.29
N ALA A 166 -8.59 22.97 10.86
CA ALA A 166 -10.03 22.73 11.05
C ALA A 166 -10.43 22.31 12.48
N LEU A 167 -9.48 21.96 13.34
CA LEU A 167 -9.74 21.60 14.75
C LEU A 167 -9.70 22.81 15.72
N LYS A 168 -9.41 24.00 15.20
CA LYS A 168 -9.39 25.26 15.96
C LYS A 168 -10.77 25.89 15.97
#